data_AF-A0A4Q5D0M3-F1
#
_entry.id   AF-A0A4Q5D0M3-F1
#
_cell.length_a   1.000
_cell.length_b   1.000
_cell.length_c   1.000
_cell.angle_alpha   90.00
_cell.angle_beta   90.00
_cell.angle_gamma   90.00
#
_symmetry.space_group_name_H-M   'P 1'
#
loop_
_entity.id
_entity.type
_entity.pdbx_description
1 polymer ?
#
loop_
_entity_poly.entity_id
_entity_poly.type
_entity_poly.pdbx_seq_one_letter_code
_entity_poly.pdbx_strand_id
1 'polypeptide(L)' 'MKKDFITATPNTGSENGTVNVKADENTGDIRSTSITITGGGITRTIPISQKAGPLNLILVGGGGNIIKTTIT' A
#
# COMPACT_ATOMS: atom_id res chain seq x y z
N MET A 1 -2.98 11.92 10.03
CA MET A 1 -3.64 11.99 8.71
C MET A 1 -3.90 10.57 8.31
N LYS A 2 -5.13 10.23 7.92
CA LYS A 2 -5.45 8.94 7.31
C LYS A 2 -6.02 9.21 5.92
N LYS A 3 -5.45 8.57 4.90
CA LYS A 3 -5.88 8.68 3.51
C LYS A 3 -5.68 7.34 2.84
N ASP A 4 -6.75 6.81 2.24
CA ASP A 4 -6.74 5.50 1.58
C ASP A 4 -6.20 4.42 2.53
N PHE A 5 -5.12 3.74 2.14
CA PHE A 5 -4.42 2.72 2.92
C PHE A 5 -3.19 3.28 3.68
N ILE A 6 -3.06 4.61 3.79
CA ILE A 6 -1.92 5.29 4.39
C ILE A 6 -2.32 6.03 5.67
N THR A 7 -1.54 5.84 6.73
CA THR A 7 -1.55 6.66 7.93
C THR A 7 -0.25 7.44 8.03
N ALA A 8 -0.33 8.76 8.10
CA ALA A 8 0.81 9.67 8.26
C ALA A 8 0.69 10.48 9.57
N THR A 9 1.76 10.52 10.36
CA THR A 9 1.80 11.22 11.66
C THR A 9 3.14 11.91 11.91
N PRO A 10 3.15 13.13 12.44
CA PRO A 10 1.99 13.99 12.71
C PRO A 10 1.36 14.53 11.40
N ASN A 11 0.13 15.04 11.45
CA ASN A 11 -0.55 15.65 10.29
C ASN A 11 -0.36 17.16 10.16
N THR A 12 0.28 17.77 11.15
CA THR A 12 0.68 19.17 11.20
C THR A 12 2.00 19.25 11.93
N GLY A 13 2.77 20.30 11.69
CA GLY A 13 4.03 20.54 12.36
C GLY A 13 4.56 21.93 12.05
N SER A 14 5.68 22.27 12.67
CA SER A 14 6.42 23.51 12.45
C SER A 14 7.91 23.19 12.34
N GLU A 15 8.66 24.12 11.77
CA GLU A 15 10.12 24.03 11.64
C GLU A 15 10.55 22.72 10.91
N ASN A 16 11.67 22.14 11.34
CA ASN A 16 12.14 20.86 10.85
C ASN A 16 11.44 19.73 11.57
N GLY A 17 10.80 18.84 10.82
CA GLY A 17 10.07 17.71 11.37
C GLY A 17 10.13 16.48 10.47
N THR A 18 9.88 15.32 11.08
CA THR A 18 9.77 14.05 10.38
C THR A 18 8.30 13.62 10.36
N VAL A 19 7.82 13.21 9.19
CA VAL A 19 6.49 12.59 9.04
C VAL A 19 6.68 11.08 8.89
N ASN A 20 6.16 10.31 9.84
CA ASN A 20 6.13 8.86 9.73
C ASN A 20 4.94 8.44 8.87
N VAL A 21 5.19 7.58 7.88
CA VAL A 21 4.17 7.10 6.94
C VAL A 21 4.09 5.58 7.04
N LYS A 22 2.89 5.06 7.29
CA LYS A 22 2.59 3.63 7.37
C LYS A 22 1.53 3.27 6.34
N ALA A 23 1.77 2.21 5.58
CA ALA A 23 0.78 1.58 4.71
C ALA A 23 0.14 0.37 5.42
N ASP A 24 -1.16 0.20 5.25
CA ASP A 24 -1.83 -1.06 5.56
C ASP A 24 -1.39 -2.14 4.55
N GLU A 25 -1.50 -3.41 4.94
CA GLU A 25 -1.19 -4.53 4.05
C GLU A 25 -2.08 -4.49 2.80
N ASN A 26 -1.51 -4.89 1.64
CA ASN A 26 -2.28 -5.06 0.42
C ASN A 26 -2.49 -6.55 0.16
N THR A 27 -3.75 -7.00 0.18
CA THR A 27 -4.14 -8.38 -0.13
C THR A 27 -4.81 -8.50 -1.50
N GLY A 28 -4.97 -7.39 -2.23
CA GLY A 28 -5.60 -7.34 -3.56
C GLY A 28 -4.63 -6.88 -4.64
N ASP A 29 -5.19 -6.27 -5.69
CA ASP A 29 -4.43 -5.77 -6.83
C ASP A 29 -3.48 -4.61 -6.50
N ILE A 30 -2.61 -4.26 -7.45
CA ILE A 30 -1.73 -3.09 -7.35
C ILE A 30 -2.58 -1.85 -7.05
N ARG A 31 -2.14 -1.06 -6.06
CA ARG A 31 -2.81 0.17 -5.66
C ARG A 31 -1.83 1.32 -5.48
N SER A 32 -2.32 2.54 -5.66
CA SER A 32 -1.53 3.75 -5.51
C SER A 32 -2.33 4.87 -4.85
N THR A 33 -1.62 5.81 -4.25
CA THR A 33 -2.16 7.05 -3.69
C THR A 33 -1.06 8.10 -3.66
N SER A 34 -1.34 9.28 -3.11
CA SER A 34 -0.36 10.29 -2.80
C SER A 34 -0.70 10.99 -1.49
N ILE A 35 0.33 11.49 -0.81
CA ILE A 35 0.17 12.44 0.28
C ILE A 35 0.67 13.81 -0.17
N THR A 36 -0.02 14.86 0.27
CA THR A 36 0.36 16.25 0.00
C THR A 36 0.72 16.93 1.31
N ILE A 37 1.88 17.58 1.33
CA ILE A 37 2.39 18.33 2.48
C ILE A 37 2.52 19.79 2.05
N THR A 38 1.92 20.67 2.84
CA THR A 38 1.93 22.12 2.61
C THR A 38 2.50 22.84 3.82
N GLY A 39 3.42 23.79 3.62
CA GLY A 39 4.02 24.58 4.69
C GLY A 39 5.00 25.61 4.15
N GLY A 40 5.08 26.78 4.80
CA GLY A 40 6.00 27.86 4.38
C GLY A 40 5.79 28.34 2.94
N GLY A 41 4.56 28.27 2.41
CA GLY A 41 4.24 28.60 1.02
C GLY A 41 4.61 27.54 -0.02
N ILE A 42 5.16 26.39 0.39
CA ILE A 42 5.56 25.30 -0.48
C ILE A 42 4.52 24.18 -0.41
N THR A 43 4.27 23.53 -1.55
CA THR A 43 3.48 22.29 -1.65
C THR A 43 4.35 21.17 -2.22
N ARG A 44 4.37 20.02 -1.56
CA ARG A 44 5.02 18.80 -2.04
C ARG A 44 4.00 17.67 -2.09
N THR A 45 3.97 16.95 -3.21
CA THR A 45 3.14 15.76 -3.38
C THR A 45 4.05 14.55 -3.52
N ILE A 46 3.83 13.54 -2.68
CA ILE A 46 4.65 12.34 -2.62
C ILE A 46 3.77 11.18 -3.13
N PRO A 47 4.07 10.62 -4.32
CA PRO A 47 3.35 9.47 -4.84
C PRO A 47 3.76 8.20 -4.07
N ILE A 48 2.78 7.34 -3.81
CA ILE A 48 2.96 6.07 -3.12
C ILE A 48 2.37 4.98 -4.01
N SER A 49 3.16 3.96 -4.30
CA SER A 49 2.70 2.74 -4.99
C SER A 49 2.93 1.54 -4.09
N GLN A 50 1.94 0.66 -4.02
CA GLN A 50 2.02 -0.59 -3.28
C GLN A 50 1.73 -1.73 -4.23
N LYS A 51 2.65 -2.70 -4.27
CA LYS A 51 2.50 -3.90 -5.10
C LYS A 51 1.25 -4.67 -4.69
N ALA A 52 0.74 -5.49 -5.62
CA ALA A 52 -0.31 -6.45 -5.33
C ALA A 52 0.10 -7.35 -4.15
N GLY A 53 -0.91 -7.83 -3.43
CA GLY A 53 -0.74 -8.84 -2.41
C GLY A 53 -0.27 -10.18 -2.98
N PRO A 54 0.17 -11.10 -2.10
CA PRO A 54 0.47 -12.46 -2.51
C PRO A 54 -0.77 -13.14 -3.10
N LEU A 55 -0.56 -13.89 -4.19
CA LEU A 55 -1.58 -14.76 -4.78
C LEU A 55 -1.71 -16.05 -3.95
N ASN A 56 -2.92 -16.35 -3.49
CA ASN A 56 -3.20 -17.61 -2.82
C ASN A 56 -3.68 -18.65 -3.84
N LEU A 57 -2.79 -19.60 -4.14
CA LEU A 57 -3.01 -20.66 -5.12
C LEU A 57 -3.16 -22.02 -4.44
N ILE A 58 -4.24 -22.73 -4.74
CA ILE A 58 -4.40 -24.12 -4.35
C ILE A 58 -4.25 -25.00 -5.59
N LEU A 59 -3.28 -25.92 -5.54
CA LEU A 59 -3.04 -26.93 -6.56
C LEU A 59 -3.41 -28.31 -5.99
N VAL A 60 -4.30 -29.02 -6.68
CA VAL A 60 -4.63 -30.41 -6.36
C VAL A 60 -4.22 -31.28 -7.54
N GLY A 61 -3.39 -32.29 -7.25
CA GLY A 61 -2.89 -33.21 -8.26
C GLY A 61 -3.08 -34.68 -7.88
N GLY A 62 -2.97 -35.54 -8.89
CA GLY A 62 -3.04 -36.99 -8.75
C GLY A 62 -2.41 -37.67 -9.97
N GLY A 63 -1.65 -38.74 -9.75
CA GLY A 63 -0.99 -39.49 -10.84
C GLY A 63 -0.01 -38.66 -11.68
N GLY A 64 0.66 -37.67 -11.09
CA GLY A 64 1.59 -36.78 -11.79
C GLY A 64 0.95 -35.61 -12.55
N ASN A 65 -0.38 -35.43 -12.47
CA ASN A 65 -1.11 -34.36 -13.16
C ASN A 65 -1.72 -33.35 -12.18
N ILE A 66 -1.97 -32.13 -12.66
CA ILE A 66 -2.83 -31.14 -11.99
C ILE A 66 -4.28 -31.42 -12.39
N ILE A 67 -5.12 -31.72 -11.41
CA ILE A 67 -6.53 -32.05 -11.61
C ILE A 67 -7.41 -30.80 -11.42
N LYS A 68 -7.01 -29.89 -10.53
CA LYS A 68 -7.73 -28.64 -10.29
C LYS A 68 -6.78 -27.53 -9.83
N THR A 69 -7.11 -26.31 -10.24
CA THR A 69 -6.50 -25.08 -9.76
C THR A 69 -7.60 -24.11 -9.32
N THR A 70 -7.44 -23.54 -8.12
CA THR A 70 -8.28 -22.43 -7.63
C THR A 70 -7.37 -21.26 -7.25
N ILE A 71 -7.69 -20.07 -7.75
CA ILE A 71 -7.10 -18.79 -7.35
C ILE A 71 -8.07 -18.15 -6.38
N THR A 72 -7.59 -17.77 -5.19
CA THR A 72 -8.42 -17.21 -4.11
C THR A 72 -7.87 -15.88 -3.63
#